data_AF-A0A427CGE9-F1
#
_entry.id   AF-A0A427CGE9-F1
#
_cell.length_a   1.000
_cell.length_b   1.000
_cell.length_c   1.000
_cell.angle_alpha   90.00
_cell.angle_beta   90.00
_cell.angle_gamma   90.00
#
_symmetry.space_group_name_H-M   'P 1'
#
loop_
_entity.id
_entity.type
_entity.pdbx_description
1 polymer ?
#
loop_
_entity_poly.entity_id
_entity_poly.type
_entity_poly.pdbx_seq_one_letter_code
_entity_poly.pdbx_strand_id
1 'polypeptide(L)'
;MRQIVLAETEAQIARWRAGGPKPTVVSIASACGISRQAFYKSHRVALGKLNDAVSAQDAPSARAADALKLEMLRVRYESEKAKVKVLTTLCGELACELTDVREKLAQERARSDRLKRRTDKGPKLVR
;
A
#
# COMPACT_ATOMS: atom_id res chain seq x y z
N MET A 1 28.11 -1.16 0.61
CA MET A 1 28.39 0.20 1.11
C MET A 1 27.60 1.29 0.38
N ARG A 2 27.64 1.41 -0.97
CA ARG A 2 26.91 2.47 -1.72
C ARG A 2 25.38 2.45 -1.54
N GLN A 3 24.75 1.27 -1.52
CA GLN A 3 23.30 1.13 -1.31
C GLN A 3 22.85 1.59 0.09
N ILE A 4 23.70 1.41 1.11
CA ILE A 4 23.42 1.80 2.51
C ILE A 4 23.42 3.33 2.64
N VAL A 5 24.36 4.00 1.96
CA VAL A 5 24.46 5.48 1.98
C VAL A 5 23.25 6.13 1.31
N LEU A 6 22.77 5.57 0.20
CA LEU A 6 21.57 6.06 -0.51
C LEU A 6 20.30 5.88 0.35
N ALA A 7 20.07 4.68 0.88
CA ALA A 7 18.91 4.39 1.72
C ALA A 7 18.83 5.29 2.96
N GLU A 8 19.97 5.53 3.62
CA GLU A 8 20.02 6.41 4.81
C GLU A 8 19.80 7.89 4.43
N THR A 9 20.33 8.32 3.29
CA THR A 9 20.09 9.68 2.78
C THR A 9 18.60 9.89 2.48
N GLU A 10 17.95 8.93 1.82
CA GLU A 10 16.52 8.95 1.50
C GLU A 10 15.66 8.94 2.78
N ALA A 11 16.01 8.11 3.76
CA ALA A 11 15.32 8.04 5.04
C ALA A 11 15.37 9.38 5.81
N GLN A 12 16.54 10.03 5.86
CA GLN A 12 16.65 11.32 6.54
C GLN A 12 15.95 12.46 5.78
N ILE A 13 15.92 12.42 4.44
CA ILE A 13 15.12 13.37 3.64
C ILE A 13 13.61 13.18 3.89
N ALA A 14 13.14 11.93 3.98
CA ALA A 14 11.75 11.64 4.29
C ALA A 14 11.36 12.18 5.68
N ARG A 15 12.23 12.01 6.68
CA ARG A 15 12.04 12.58 8.03
C ARG A 15 12.00 14.11 8.02
N TRP A 16 12.87 14.76 7.24
CA TRP A 16 12.84 16.22 7.08
C TRP A 16 11.53 16.70 6.46
N ARG A 17 11.03 16.01 5.42
CA ARG A 17 9.74 16.34 4.80
C ARG A 17 8.55 16.13 5.73
N ALA A 18 8.67 15.23 6.70
CA ALA A 18 7.67 15.02 7.76
C ALA A 18 7.77 16.05 8.91
N GLY A 19 8.54 17.13 8.75
CA GLY A 19 8.70 18.19 9.76
C GLY A 19 9.91 18.00 10.69
N GLY A 20 10.74 16.98 10.45
CA GLY A 20 11.99 16.78 11.19
C GLY A 20 13.10 17.77 10.80
N PRO A 21 14.28 17.70 11.45
CA PRO A 21 15.41 18.56 11.15
C PRO A 21 16.01 18.26 9.77
N LYS A 22 16.55 19.29 9.11
CA LYS A 22 17.20 19.15 7.81
C LYS A 22 18.47 18.29 7.94
N PRO A 23 18.65 17.23 7.13
CA PRO A 23 19.82 16.40 7.20
C PRO A 23 21.08 17.15 6.81
N THR A 24 22.17 16.85 7.50
CA THR A 24 23.50 17.36 7.19
C THR A 24 24.39 16.24 6.65
N VAL A 25 25.44 16.62 5.92
CA VAL A 25 26.42 15.63 5.45
C VAL A 25 27.05 14.87 6.63
N VAL A 26 27.25 15.55 7.76
CA VAL A 26 27.82 14.95 8.97
C VAL A 26 26.86 13.93 9.58
N SER A 27 25.56 14.24 9.66
CA SER A 27 24.56 13.32 10.22
C SER A 27 24.40 12.06 9.38
N ILE A 28 24.42 12.19 8.05
CA ILE A 28 24.29 11.04 7.14
C ILE A 28 25.57 10.20 7.17
N ALA A 29 26.74 10.82 7.07
CA ALA A 29 28.02 10.10 7.09
C ALA A 29 28.21 9.31 8.40
N SER A 30 27.83 9.92 9.53
CA SER A 30 27.84 9.27 10.84
C SER A 30 26.87 8.08 10.91
N ALA A 31 25.64 8.24 10.40
CA ALA A 31 24.64 7.15 10.40
C ALA A 31 25.08 5.96 9.52
N CYS A 32 25.85 6.22 8.46
CA CYS A 32 26.42 5.19 7.59
C CYS A 32 27.77 4.63 8.06
N GLY A 33 28.33 5.11 9.17
CA GLY A 33 29.65 4.68 9.66
C GLY A 33 30.81 5.03 8.71
N ILE A 34 30.72 6.11 7.95
CA ILE A 34 31.74 6.53 7.00
C ILE A 34 32.25 7.94 7.29
N SER A 35 33.45 8.26 6.80
CA SER A 35 33.98 9.62 6.91
C SER A 35 33.24 10.59 5.99
N ARG A 36 33.23 11.87 6.38
CA ARG A 36 32.67 12.97 5.57
C ARG A 36 33.26 13.03 4.16
N GLN A 37 34.57 12.78 4.03
CA GLN A 37 35.26 12.75 2.74
C GLN A 37 34.80 11.58 1.86
N ALA A 38 34.61 10.40 2.45
CA ALA A 38 34.10 9.23 1.74
C ALA A 38 32.66 9.47 1.22
N PHE A 39 31.83 10.15 2.02
CA PHE A 39 30.50 10.58 1.59
C PHE A 39 30.57 11.53 0.38
N TYR A 40 31.38 12.60 0.44
CA TYR A 40 31.52 13.54 -0.69
C TYR A 40 32.05 12.86 -1.96
N LYS A 41 33.01 11.94 -1.84
CA LYS A 41 33.52 11.17 -2.99
C LYS A 41 32.41 10.33 -3.62
N SER A 42 31.59 9.65 -2.80
CA SER A 42 30.44 8.88 -3.28
C SER A 42 29.36 9.78 -3.89
N HIS A 43 29.07 10.91 -3.26
CA HIS A 43 28.06 11.87 -3.70
C HIS A 43 28.43 12.52 -5.03
N ARG A 44 29.69 12.91 -5.22
CA ARG A 44 30.19 13.46 -6.49
C ARG A 44 30.10 12.47 -7.65
N VAL A 45 30.37 11.18 -7.40
CA VAL A 45 30.20 10.12 -8.41
C VAL A 45 28.73 9.91 -8.76
N ALA A 46 27.84 9.96 -7.76
CA ALA A 46 26.40 9.87 -7.99
C ALA A 46 25.86 11.07 -8.78
N LEU A 47 26.29 12.29 -8.43
CA LEU A 47 25.93 13.51 -9.16
C LEU A 47 26.49 13.50 -10.58
N GLY A 48 27.72 13.02 -10.80
CA GLY A 48 28.28 12.85 -12.14
C GLY A 48 27.41 11.94 -13.00
N LYS A 49 27.02 10.78 -12.49
CA LYS A 49 26.12 9.85 -13.20
C LYS A 49 24.73 10.43 -13.47
N LEU A 50 24.19 11.20 -12.53
CA LEU A 50 22.92 11.90 -12.72
C LEU A 50 23.06 12.99 -13.79
N ASN A 51 24.14 13.75 -13.74
CA ASN A 51 24.42 14.80 -14.71
C ASN A 51 24.66 14.20 -16.10
N ASP A 52 25.32 13.05 -16.20
CA ASP A 52 25.52 12.32 -17.46
C ASP A 52 24.19 11.73 -17.97
N ALA A 53 23.31 11.25 -17.08
CA ALA A 53 21.97 10.79 -17.46
C ALA A 53 21.05 11.93 -17.89
N VAL A 54 21.17 13.11 -17.27
CA VAL A 54 20.43 14.33 -17.61
C VAL A 54 21.02 15.01 -18.85
N SER A 55 22.33 14.93 -19.08
CA SER A 55 23.00 15.50 -20.27
C SER A 55 22.92 14.57 -21.48
N ALA A 56 22.86 13.25 -21.28
CA ALA A 56 22.46 12.30 -22.33
C ALA A 56 20.96 12.42 -22.69
N GLN A 57 20.19 13.12 -21.86
CA GLN A 57 18.88 13.67 -22.17
C GLN A 57 19.03 15.12 -22.65
N ASP A 58 19.67 15.35 -23.80
CA ASP A 58 19.42 16.57 -24.57
C ASP A 58 17.89 16.78 -24.61
N ALA A 59 17.45 17.94 -24.12
CA ALA A 59 16.11 18.20 -23.58
C ALA A 59 14.99 17.36 -24.23
N PRO A 60 14.24 16.53 -23.48
CA PRO A 60 13.03 15.96 -24.04
C PRO A 60 12.12 17.13 -24.39
N SER A 61 11.81 17.31 -25.68
CA SER A 61 10.78 18.26 -26.10
C SER A 61 9.58 18.11 -25.18
N ALA A 62 8.85 19.18 -24.83
CA ALA A 62 7.74 19.12 -23.87
C ALA A 62 6.77 17.93 -24.14
N ARG A 63 6.63 17.53 -25.41
CA ARG A 63 5.89 16.35 -25.87
C ARG A 63 6.41 15.00 -25.35
N ALA A 64 7.73 14.80 -25.26
CA ALA A 64 8.33 13.56 -24.74
C ALA A 64 8.19 13.44 -23.22
N ALA A 65 8.30 14.56 -22.49
CA ALA A 65 8.01 14.61 -21.05
C ALA A 65 6.53 14.31 -20.76
N ASP A 66 5.62 14.83 -21.58
CA ASP A 66 4.20 14.57 -21.43
C ASP A 66 3.81 13.15 -21.84
N ALA A 67 4.46 12.57 -22.86
CA ALA A 67 4.28 11.16 -23.21
C ALA A 67 4.68 10.22 -22.06
N LEU A 68 5.80 10.50 -21.38
CA LEU A 68 6.23 9.72 -20.22
C LEU A 68 5.23 9.83 -19.05
N LYS A 69 4.70 11.03 -18.79
CA LYS A 69 3.66 11.23 -17.76
C LYS A 69 2.38 10.47 -18.10
N LEU A 70 1.94 10.51 -19.36
CA LEU A 70 0.77 9.76 -19.81
C LEU A 70 0.95 8.26 -19.64
N GLU A 71 2.13 7.73 -19.95
CA GLU A 71 2.43 6.32 -19.76
C GLU A 71 2.42 5.93 -18.27
N MET A 72 3.05 6.75 -17.40
CA MET A 72 3.00 6.54 -15.96
C MET A 72 1.57 6.58 -15.40
N LEU A 73 0.74 7.52 -15.87
CA LEU A 73 -0.66 7.62 -15.50
C LEU A 73 -1.46 6.41 -15.98
N ARG A 74 -1.18 5.91 -17.19
CA ARG A 74 -1.81 4.71 -17.74
C ARG A 74 -1.50 3.46 -16.92
N VAL A 75 -0.22 3.24 -16.59
CA VAL A 75 0.19 2.11 -15.75
C VAL A 75 -0.48 2.19 -14.37
N ARG A 76 -0.53 3.39 -13.78
CA ARG A 76 -1.21 3.60 -12.50
C ARG A 76 -2.71 3.34 -12.60
N TYR A 77 -3.36 3.80 -13.66
CA TYR A 77 -4.78 3.56 -13.92
C TYR A 77 -5.10 2.07 -14.05
N GLU A 78 -4.33 1.31 -14.84
CA GLU A 78 -4.55 -0.14 -14.98
C GLU A 78 -4.31 -0.88 -13.65
N SER A 79 -3.33 -0.46 -12.86
CA SER A 79 -3.11 -1.00 -11.51
C SER A 79 -4.30 -0.74 -10.58
N GLU A 80 -4.81 0.49 -10.53
CA GLU A 80 -5.97 0.84 -9.70
C GLU A 80 -7.24 0.13 -10.18
N LYS A 81 -7.45 0.02 -11.49
CA LYS A 81 -8.56 -0.73 -12.08
C LYS A 81 -8.53 -2.21 -11.68
N ALA A 82 -7.35 -2.82 -11.67
CA ALA A 82 -7.19 -4.20 -11.20
C ALA A 82 -7.54 -4.34 -9.71
N LYS A 83 -7.12 -3.40 -8.85
CA LYS A 83 -7.48 -3.39 -7.43
C LYS A 83 -8.99 -3.24 -7.22
N VAL A 84 -9.63 -2.35 -7.96
CA VAL A 84 -11.10 -2.17 -7.91
C VAL A 84 -11.81 -3.45 -8.31
N LYS A 85 -11.35 -4.14 -9.37
CA LYS A 85 -11.94 -5.42 -9.77
C LYS A 85 -11.88 -6.46 -8.64
N VAL A 86 -10.74 -6.58 -7.97
CA VAL A 86 -10.57 -7.49 -6.82
C VAL A 86 -11.50 -7.11 -5.68
N LEU A 87 -11.58 -5.81 -5.33
CA LEU A 87 -12.48 -5.33 -4.27
C LEU A 87 -13.94 -5.63 -4.60
N THR A 88 -14.37 -5.44 -5.84
CA THR A 88 -15.73 -5.77 -6.27
C THR A 88 -16.03 -7.26 -6.09
N THR A 89 -15.09 -8.14 -6.45
CA THR A 89 -15.24 -9.59 -6.24
C THR A 89 -15.37 -9.93 -4.76
N LEU A 90 -14.46 -9.42 -3.91
CA LEU A 90 -14.48 -9.67 -2.47
C LEU A 90 -15.77 -9.14 -1.82
N CYS A 91 -16.25 -7.96 -2.23
CA CYS A 91 -17.53 -7.43 -1.76
C CYS A 91 -18.72 -8.30 -2.17
N GLY A 92 -18.67 -8.89 -3.37
CA GLY A 92 -19.68 -9.85 -3.83
C GLY A 92 -19.66 -11.13 -2.98
N GLU A 93 -18.49 -11.70 -2.72
CA GLU A 93 -18.32 -12.88 -1.88
C GLU A 93 -18.82 -12.63 -0.45
N LEU A 94 -18.43 -11.50 0.16
CA LEU A 94 -18.92 -11.08 1.49
C LEU A 94 -20.44 -10.88 1.52
N ALA A 95 -21.04 -10.34 0.46
CA ALA A 95 -22.49 -10.20 0.37
C ALA A 95 -23.18 -11.57 0.32
N CYS A 96 -22.65 -12.53 -0.43
CA CYS A 96 -23.15 -13.90 -0.45
C CYS A 96 -23.05 -14.56 0.94
N GLU A 97 -21.88 -14.50 1.59
CA GLU A 97 -21.68 -15.05 2.94
C GLU A 97 -22.64 -14.45 3.96
N LEU A 98 -22.86 -13.13 3.90
CA LEU A 98 -23.81 -12.44 4.77
C LEU A 98 -25.25 -12.95 4.56
N THR A 99 -25.60 -13.29 3.32
CA THR A 99 -26.92 -13.83 2.96
C THR A 99 -27.07 -15.23 3.55
N ASP A 100 -26.07 -16.10 3.37
CA ASP A 100 -26.04 -17.46 3.94
C ASP A 100 -26.14 -17.45 5.48
N VAL A 101 -25.42 -16.54 6.14
CA VAL A 101 -25.47 -16.38 7.60
C VAL A 101 -26.85 -15.93 8.05
N ARG A 102 -27.49 -15.00 7.33
CA ARG A 102 -28.86 -14.55 7.63
C ARG A 102 -29.86 -15.68 7.47
N GLU A 103 -29.72 -16.52 6.45
CA GLU A 103 -30.59 -17.69 6.26
C GLU A 103 -30.42 -18.73 7.35
N LYS A 104 -29.18 -19.08 7.71
CA LYS A 104 -28.90 -20.00 8.84
C LYS A 104 -29.49 -19.46 10.15
N LEU A 105 -29.35 -18.17 10.40
CA LEU A 105 -29.94 -17.54 11.60
C LEU A 105 -31.48 -17.63 11.59
N ALA A 106 -32.12 -17.41 10.44
CA ALA A 106 -33.57 -17.54 10.30
C ALA A 106 -34.04 -18.98 10.54
N GLN A 107 -33.30 -19.98 10.03
CA GLN A 107 -33.57 -21.40 10.26
C GLN A 107 -33.47 -21.77 11.73
N GLU A 108 -32.42 -21.33 12.43
CA GLU A 108 -32.24 -21.59 13.86
C GLU A 108 -33.30 -20.89 14.72
N ARG A 109 -33.70 -19.67 14.36
CA ARG A 109 -34.84 -18.99 15.01
C ARG A 109 -36.13 -19.79 14.85
N ALA A 110 -36.43 -20.23 13.63
CA ALA A 110 -37.62 -21.05 13.36
C ALA A 110 -37.58 -22.40 14.09
N ARG A 111 -36.39 -23.01 14.23
CA ARG A 111 -36.18 -24.25 14.99
C ARG A 111 -36.43 -24.03 16.49
N SER A 112 -35.88 -22.95 17.05
CA SER A 112 -36.10 -22.56 18.45
C SER A 112 -37.58 -22.31 18.74
N ASP A 113 -38.28 -21.58 17.86
CA ASP A 113 -39.70 -21.30 18.03
C ASP A 113 -40.57 -22.56 17.93
N ARG A 114 -40.23 -23.50 17.04
CA ARG A 114 -40.90 -24.82 16.97
C ARG A 114 -40.69 -25.64 18.25
N LEU A 115 -39.49 -25.62 18.82
CA LEU A 115 -39.18 -26.28 20.08
C LEU A 115 -40.01 -25.69 21.23
N LYS A 116 -40.05 -24.35 21.36
CA LYS A 116 -40.89 -23.66 22.35
C LYS A 116 -42.37 -24.01 22.23
N ARG A 117 -42.92 -23.98 21.01
CA ARG A 117 -44.33 -24.38 20.76
C ARG A 117 -44.63 -25.85 21.09
N ARG A 118 -43.62 -26.74 21.02
CA ARG A 118 -43.76 -28.15 21.41
C ARG A 118 -43.73 -28.33 22.91
N THR A 119 -42.91 -27.56 23.63
CA THR A 119 -42.84 -27.61 25.10
C THR A 119 -44.06 -26.95 25.76
N ASP A 120 -44.65 -25.94 25.13
CA ASP A 120 -45.86 -25.27 25.63
C ASP A 120 -47.13 -26.14 25.49
N LYS A 121 -47.11 -27.13 24.58
CA LYS A 121 -48.13 -28.19 24.55
C LYS A 121 -47.73 -29.27 25.54
N GLY A 122 -47.94 -29.00 26.83
CA GLY A 122 -47.74 -29.97 27.92
C GLY A 122 -48.42 -31.32 27.64
N PRO A 123 -47.98 -32.41 28.31
CA PRO A 123 -48.44 -33.76 28.03
C PRO A 123 -49.96 -33.80 28.06
N LYS A 124 -50.58 -34.23 26.95
CA LYS A 124 -52.02 -34.53 26.93
C LYS A 124 -52.24 -35.64 27.96
N LEU A 125 -52.78 -35.27 29.12
CA LEU A 125 -53.35 -36.20 30.07
C LEU A 125 -54.46 -36.97 29.34
N VAL A 126 -54.11 -38.16 28.87
CA VAL A 126 -55.06 -39.16 28.38
C VAL A 126 -55.83 -39.61 29.62
N ARG A 127 -57.12 -39.26 29.68
CA ARG A 127 -58.07 -39.82 30.63
C ARG A 127 -58.55 -41.17 30.15
#